data_AF-A0A9P9Z4Y9-F1
#
_entry.id   AF-A0A9P9Z4Y9-F1
#
_cell.length_a   1.000
_cell.length_b   1.000
_cell.length_c   1.000
_cell.angle_alpha   90.00
_cell.angle_beta   90.00
_cell.angle_gamma   90.00
#
_symmetry.space_group_name_H-M   'P 1'
#
loop_
_entity.id
_entity.type
_entity.pdbx_description
1 polymer ?
#
loop_
_entity_poly.entity_id
_entity_poly.type
_entity_poly.pdbx_seq_one_letter_code
_entity_poly.pdbx_strand_id
1 'polypeptide(L)'
;MGLPWYRVHTVVLNDPGRLLSVHIMHTALVAGWAGSMALYELAVFDPSDPVLDPMWRQAIWHWVYWDLEVFCDERTGKPSLDLPKIFGIHLFLSGVACFGFGAFHVTGLYGPGIWVSDPYGLTGKVQAVNPAWGVDGFDPFVPGGIASHHIAAGTLGILAGLFHLSVRPPQRLYKGLRMGNIETVLSSSIAAVFFAAFVVAGTMWYGSATTPIELFGPTRYQWDQGYFQQEIYRRVSAGLAENLSLSEAWSKIPEKLAFYDYIGNNPAKGGLFRAGSMDNGDGIAVGWLGHPVFRDKEGRELFVRRMPTFFETFPVVLVDEDGIVRADVPFRRAESKYSVEQVGVTVEFYGGELNGVSYSDPATVKKYARRAQLGEILELDRATLKSDGVFFAVVQGVGLLLDMLHSRCFSFSDTFGMALEPCSEMFLLVLIQIWMFKWNSEHSKKLEIQLQRDKQFDTALL
;
A
#
# COMPACT_ATOMS: atom_id res chain seq x y z
N MET A 1 8.33 22.48 -37.71
CA MET A 1 8.46 21.11 -37.14
C MET A 1 7.29 20.90 -36.20
N GLY A 2 6.62 19.75 -36.26
CA GLY A 2 5.53 19.43 -35.33
C GLY A 2 6.02 19.22 -33.90
N LEU A 3 5.08 19.07 -32.97
CA LEU A 3 5.41 18.69 -31.58
C LEU A 3 6.02 17.28 -31.56
N PRO A 4 7.12 17.05 -30.81
CA PRO A 4 7.61 15.71 -30.51
C PRO A 4 6.53 14.88 -29.80
N TRP A 5 6.53 13.56 -30.02
CA TRP A 5 5.48 12.65 -29.52
C TRP A 5 5.27 12.70 -28.00
N TYR A 6 6.33 12.97 -27.21
CA TYR A 6 6.26 13.07 -25.75
C TYR A 6 5.78 14.44 -25.23
N ARG A 7 5.53 15.41 -26.11
CA ARG A 7 5.00 16.74 -25.77
C ARG A 7 3.56 16.97 -26.23
N VAL A 8 2.90 15.94 -26.74
CA VAL A 8 1.56 16.11 -27.34
C VAL A 8 0.52 16.65 -26.36
N HIS A 9 0.67 16.39 -25.06
CA HIS A 9 -0.24 16.91 -24.03
C HIS A 9 0.03 18.37 -23.62
N THR A 10 1.14 18.99 -24.02
CA THR A 10 1.40 20.41 -23.67
C THR A 10 0.40 21.37 -24.33
N VAL A 11 -0.37 20.89 -25.32
CA VAL A 11 -1.41 21.68 -26.00
C VAL A 11 -2.54 22.12 -25.10
N VAL A 12 -2.78 21.45 -23.96
CA VAL A 12 -3.86 21.83 -23.02
C VAL A 12 -3.39 22.78 -21.91
N LEU A 13 -2.10 23.14 -21.88
CA LEU A 13 -1.51 23.89 -20.76
C LEU A 13 -2.08 25.31 -20.60
N ASN A 14 -2.50 25.93 -21.71
CA ASN A 14 -3.15 27.24 -21.73
C ASN A 14 -4.63 27.16 -22.17
N ASP A 15 -5.24 25.98 -22.10
CA ASP A 15 -6.65 25.75 -22.48
C ASP A 15 -7.39 25.09 -21.30
N PRO A 16 -7.93 25.89 -20.35
CA PRO A 16 -8.57 25.38 -19.15
C PRO A 16 -9.77 24.47 -19.42
N GLY A 17 -10.54 24.74 -20.47
CA GLY A 17 -11.70 23.93 -20.85
C GLY A 17 -11.29 22.53 -21.29
N ARG A 18 -10.28 22.43 -22.15
CA ARG A 18 -9.75 21.11 -22.57
C ARG A 18 -8.97 20.42 -21.46
N LEU A 19 -8.25 21.17 -20.63
CA LEU A 19 -7.58 20.63 -19.45
C LEU A 19 -8.59 20.00 -18.47
N LEU A 20 -9.71 20.69 -18.19
CA LEU A 20 -10.81 20.13 -17.40
C LEU A 20 -11.39 18.87 -18.06
N SER A 21 -11.60 18.89 -19.37
CA SER A 21 -12.12 17.73 -20.10
C SER A 21 -11.21 16.51 -19.99
N VAL A 22 -9.88 16.66 -20.07
CA VAL A 22 -8.96 15.52 -19.92
C VAL A 22 -8.86 15.04 -18.47
N HIS A 23 -9.02 15.92 -17.48
CA HIS A 23 -9.17 15.51 -16.07
C HIS A 23 -10.46 14.73 -15.84
N ILE A 24 -11.58 15.14 -16.44
CA ILE A 24 -12.84 14.39 -16.40
C ILE A 24 -12.66 13.02 -17.07
N MET A 25 -12.00 12.96 -18.23
CA MET A 25 -11.70 11.69 -18.91
C MET A 25 -10.84 10.78 -18.03
N HIS A 26 -9.76 11.29 -17.44
CA HIS A 26 -8.92 10.53 -16.52
C HIS A 26 -9.74 10.03 -15.31
N THR A 27 -10.58 10.88 -14.72
CA THR A 27 -11.48 10.50 -13.62
C THR A 27 -12.47 9.41 -14.05
N ALA A 28 -13.03 9.51 -15.25
CA ALA A 28 -13.92 8.49 -15.81
C ALA A 28 -13.19 7.17 -16.08
N LEU A 29 -11.92 7.21 -16.52
CA LEU A 29 -11.09 6.01 -16.68
C LEU A 29 -10.78 5.37 -15.33
N VAL A 30 -10.44 6.15 -14.29
CA VAL A 30 -10.18 5.63 -12.94
C VAL A 30 -11.46 5.06 -12.32
N ALA A 31 -12.59 5.77 -12.42
CA ALA A 31 -13.88 5.29 -11.93
C ALA A 31 -14.37 4.07 -12.72
N GLY A 32 -14.15 4.06 -14.04
CA GLY A 32 -14.43 2.93 -14.92
C GLY A 32 -13.57 1.73 -14.57
N TRP A 33 -12.26 1.91 -14.34
CA TRP A 33 -11.37 0.86 -13.85
C TRP A 33 -11.81 0.34 -12.48
N ALA A 34 -12.13 1.21 -11.52
CA ALA A 34 -12.60 0.82 -10.21
C ALA A 34 -13.90 0.00 -10.30
N GLY A 35 -14.85 0.45 -11.12
CA GLY A 35 -16.08 -0.28 -11.41
C GLY A 35 -15.82 -1.61 -12.11
N SER A 36 -14.95 -1.65 -13.12
CA SER A 36 -14.60 -2.88 -13.84
C SER A 36 -13.82 -3.86 -12.98
N MET A 37 -12.93 -3.42 -12.10
CA MET A 37 -12.21 -4.28 -11.15
C MET A 37 -13.15 -4.81 -10.09
N ALA A 38 -14.00 -3.96 -9.52
CA ALA A 38 -15.05 -4.41 -8.60
C ALA A 38 -15.99 -5.42 -9.28
N LEU A 39 -16.38 -5.20 -10.54
CA LEU A 39 -17.19 -6.14 -11.32
C LEU A 39 -16.42 -7.40 -11.69
N TYR A 40 -15.12 -7.33 -11.95
CA TYR A 40 -14.29 -8.50 -12.24
C TYR A 40 -14.12 -9.36 -10.98
N GLU A 41 -13.80 -8.74 -9.84
CA GLU A 41 -13.80 -9.41 -8.54
C GLU A 41 -15.18 -10.02 -8.24
N LEU A 42 -16.26 -9.28 -8.51
CA LEU A 42 -17.64 -9.75 -8.33
C LEU A 42 -18.04 -10.83 -9.35
N ALA A 43 -17.45 -10.89 -10.54
CA ALA A 43 -17.79 -11.84 -11.60
C ALA A 43 -17.01 -13.17 -11.50
N VAL A 44 -15.89 -13.16 -10.76
CA VAL A 44 -15.21 -14.37 -10.32
C VAL A 44 -15.73 -14.83 -8.95
N PHE A 45 -16.42 -13.94 -8.22
CA PHE A 45 -17.31 -14.24 -7.09
C PHE A 45 -18.70 -14.67 -7.62
N ASP A 46 -19.41 -15.56 -6.93
CA ASP A 46 -20.70 -16.09 -7.43
C ASP A 46 -21.92 -15.38 -6.77
N PRO A 47 -22.62 -14.48 -7.51
CA PRO A 47 -24.06 -14.25 -7.29
C PRO A 47 -24.85 -13.77 -8.56
N SER A 48 -25.58 -14.68 -9.22
CA SER A 48 -26.48 -14.57 -10.41
C SER A 48 -27.30 -13.27 -10.81
N ASP A 49 -26.67 -12.28 -11.51
CA ASP A 49 -27.16 -11.36 -12.62
C ASP A 49 -27.65 -9.87 -12.41
N PRO A 50 -27.00 -8.84 -13.06
CA PRO A 50 -27.65 -7.55 -13.45
C PRO A 50 -27.05 -6.76 -14.67
N VAL A 51 -27.45 -7.03 -15.93
CA VAL A 51 -26.66 -6.63 -17.14
C VAL A 51 -26.80 -5.22 -17.78
N LEU A 52 -27.85 -4.38 -17.65
CA LEU A 52 -28.20 -3.46 -18.78
C LEU A 52 -28.13 -1.89 -18.73
N ASP A 53 -27.50 -1.15 -17.79
CA ASP A 53 -27.14 0.28 -18.06
C ASP A 53 -26.21 1.02 -17.04
N PRO A 54 -24.93 1.36 -17.36
CA PRO A 54 -24.10 2.22 -16.49
C PRO A 54 -23.52 3.53 -17.09
N MET A 55 -23.08 4.42 -16.18
CA MET A 55 -22.81 5.86 -16.29
C MET A 55 -21.71 6.37 -17.25
N TRP A 56 -20.95 5.50 -17.92
CA TRP A 56 -19.83 5.93 -18.80
C TRP A 56 -20.28 6.62 -20.11
N ARG A 57 -21.59 6.79 -20.33
CA ARG A 57 -22.16 7.33 -21.57
C ARG A 57 -22.15 8.87 -21.70
N GLN A 58 -21.46 9.64 -20.84
CA GLN A 58 -21.65 11.11 -20.73
C GLN A 58 -20.41 12.04 -20.84
N ALA A 59 -19.24 11.59 -21.32
CA ALA A 59 -17.99 12.36 -21.24
C ALA A 59 -17.57 13.22 -22.47
N ILE A 60 -18.48 13.83 -23.24
CA ILE A 60 -18.13 14.63 -24.47
C ILE A 60 -18.39 16.14 -24.33
N TRP A 61 -19.16 16.59 -23.34
CA TRP A 61 -19.69 17.97 -23.30
C TRP A 61 -18.61 19.06 -23.14
N HIS A 62 -17.70 18.93 -22.16
CA HIS A 62 -16.68 19.95 -21.87
C HIS A 62 -15.58 20.05 -22.94
N TRP A 63 -15.35 18.99 -23.73
CA TRP A 63 -14.41 19.04 -24.86
C TRP A 63 -14.93 19.92 -26.00
N VAL A 64 -16.24 19.84 -26.27
CA VAL A 64 -16.90 20.58 -27.35
C VAL A 64 -17.09 22.06 -26.97
N TYR A 65 -17.49 22.33 -25.73
CA TYR A 65 -17.72 23.68 -25.20
C TYR A 65 -16.56 24.17 -24.34
N TRP A 66 -15.36 24.24 -24.94
CA TRP A 66 -14.13 24.64 -24.23
C TRP A 66 -13.99 26.16 -24.06
N ASP A 67 -14.56 26.96 -24.98
CA ASP A 67 -14.49 28.43 -24.99
C ASP A 67 -15.65 29.06 -24.20
N LEU A 68 -15.59 28.92 -22.87
CA LEU A 68 -16.56 29.49 -21.94
C LEU A 68 -16.02 30.81 -21.36
N GLU A 69 -16.88 31.83 -21.28
CA GLU A 69 -16.51 33.15 -20.75
C GLU A 69 -15.88 33.09 -19.34
N VAL A 70 -16.29 32.12 -18.51
CA VAL A 70 -15.73 31.90 -17.17
C VAL A 70 -14.22 31.60 -17.15
N PHE A 71 -13.65 31.15 -18.26
CA PHE A 71 -12.21 30.88 -18.38
C PHE A 71 -11.41 32.07 -18.91
N CYS A 72 -12.08 33.12 -19.40
CA CYS A 72 -11.44 34.31 -19.97
C CYS A 72 -11.36 35.45 -18.94
N ASP A 73 -10.17 36.05 -18.80
CA ASP A 73 -10.02 37.29 -18.04
C ASP A 73 -10.59 38.46 -18.86
N GLU A 74 -11.66 39.10 -18.37
CA GLU A 74 -12.32 40.23 -19.01
C GLU A 74 -11.37 41.38 -19.37
N ARG A 75 -10.27 41.54 -18.62
CA ARG A 75 -9.31 42.62 -18.85
C ARG A 75 -8.37 42.36 -20.01
N THR A 76 -8.10 41.10 -20.30
CA THR A 76 -7.07 40.69 -21.27
C THR A 76 -7.61 39.87 -22.43
N GLY A 77 -8.85 39.36 -22.32
CA GLY A 77 -9.48 38.45 -23.27
C GLY A 77 -8.75 37.10 -23.38
N LYS A 78 -7.90 36.75 -22.40
CA LYS A 78 -7.07 35.55 -22.42
C LYS A 78 -7.53 34.55 -21.37
N PRO A 79 -7.31 33.24 -21.60
CA PRO A 79 -7.52 32.24 -20.58
C PRO A 79 -6.71 32.54 -19.32
N SER A 80 -7.35 32.51 -18.15
CA SER A 80 -6.66 32.73 -16.87
C SER A 80 -7.26 31.87 -15.77
N LEU A 81 -6.41 31.37 -14.88
CA LEU A 81 -6.81 30.61 -13.71
C LEU A 81 -6.23 31.28 -12.46
N ASP A 82 -7.10 31.69 -11.54
CA ASP A 82 -6.68 32.20 -10.23
C ASP A 82 -6.35 31.03 -9.29
N LEU A 83 -5.22 30.37 -9.57
CA LEU A 83 -4.77 29.13 -8.90
C LEU A 83 -4.81 29.22 -7.35
N PRO A 84 -4.38 30.32 -6.69
CA PRO A 84 -4.48 30.44 -5.24
C PRO A 84 -5.93 30.39 -4.72
N LYS A 85 -6.89 30.97 -5.46
CA LYS A 85 -8.29 30.96 -5.07
C LYS A 85 -8.92 29.59 -5.34
N ILE A 86 -8.61 28.97 -6.48
CA ILE A 86 -9.03 27.60 -6.80
C ILE A 86 -8.54 26.61 -5.72
N PHE A 87 -7.29 26.76 -5.27
CA PHE A 87 -6.76 25.99 -4.14
C PHE A 87 -7.61 26.19 -2.87
N GLY A 88 -7.97 27.43 -2.53
CA GLY A 88 -8.85 27.71 -1.40
C GLY A 88 -10.23 27.05 -1.51
N ILE A 89 -10.85 27.04 -2.69
CA ILE A 89 -12.13 26.36 -2.96
C ILE A 89 -11.98 24.85 -2.73
N HIS A 90 -11.00 24.22 -3.37
CA HIS A 90 -10.80 22.77 -3.26
C HIS A 90 -10.44 22.36 -1.83
N LEU A 91 -9.55 23.10 -1.16
CA LEU A 91 -9.17 22.81 0.23
C LEU A 91 -10.37 22.94 1.18
N PHE A 92 -11.22 23.96 0.99
CA PHE A 92 -12.45 24.10 1.78
C PHE A 92 -13.37 22.88 1.58
N LEU A 93 -13.63 22.48 0.33
CA LEU A 93 -14.47 21.32 0.02
C LEU A 93 -13.88 20.02 0.56
N SER A 94 -12.57 19.81 0.42
CA SER A 94 -11.85 18.67 1.02
C SER A 94 -11.95 18.68 2.54
N GLY A 95 -11.86 19.84 3.18
CA GLY A 95 -12.05 19.99 4.62
C GLY A 95 -13.45 19.60 5.09
N VAL A 96 -14.50 20.07 4.39
CA VAL A 96 -15.90 19.69 4.65
C VAL A 96 -16.10 18.18 4.47
N ALA A 97 -15.59 17.61 3.39
CA ALA A 97 -15.70 16.17 3.14
C ALA A 97 -14.96 15.34 4.20
N CYS A 98 -13.74 15.73 4.56
CA CYS A 98 -12.93 15.07 5.59
C CYS A 98 -13.61 15.12 6.97
N PHE A 99 -14.09 16.30 7.37
CA PHE A 99 -14.84 16.48 8.61
C PHE A 99 -16.11 15.61 8.61
N GLY A 100 -16.89 15.65 7.53
CA GLY A 100 -18.11 14.87 7.42
C GLY A 100 -17.86 13.36 7.49
N PHE A 101 -16.81 12.87 6.82
CA PHE A 101 -16.41 11.47 6.91
C PHE A 101 -16.08 11.06 8.35
N GLY A 102 -15.24 11.83 9.06
CA GLY A 102 -14.90 11.55 10.46
C GLY A 102 -16.08 11.67 11.41
N ALA A 103 -16.83 12.77 11.32
CA ALA A 103 -17.89 13.12 12.25
C ALA A 103 -19.16 12.27 12.09
N PHE A 104 -19.45 11.78 10.88
CA PHE A 104 -20.69 11.05 10.59
C PHE A 104 -20.48 9.60 10.20
N HIS A 105 -19.57 9.32 9.25
CA HIS A 105 -19.38 7.96 8.72
C HIS A 105 -18.62 7.09 9.72
N VAL A 106 -17.44 7.54 10.16
CA VAL A 106 -16.53 6.77 11.04
C VAL A 106 -17.10 6.60 12.45
N THR A 107 -17.70 7.66 13.01
CA THR A 107 -18.32 7.63 14.34
C THR A 107 -19.58 6.78 14.39
N GLY A 108 -20.14 6.40 13.24
CA GLY A 108 -21.43 5.73 13.15
C GLY A 108 -22.63 6.63 13.50
N LEU A 109 -22.43 7.95 13.64
CA LEU A 109 -23.52 8.89 13.95
C LEU A 109 -24.54 8.97 12.80
N TYR A 110 -24.05 8.96 11.56
CA TYR A 110 -24.87 8.94 10.35
C TYR A 110 -24.17 8.15 9.24
N GLY A 111 -23.67 6.97 9.60
CA GLY A 111 -23.00 6.03 8.71
C GLY A 111 -22.74 4.70 9.43
N PRO A 112 -22.14 3.71 8.75
CA PRO A 112 -21.99 2.36 9.29
C PRO A 112 -20.84 2.23 10.31
N GLY A 113 -19.94 3.20 10.40
CA GLY A 113 -18.67 3.05 11.11
C GLY A 113 -17.58 2.44 10.21
N ILE A 114 -16.56 1.86 10.81
CA ILE A 114 -15.42 1.25 10.10
C ILE A 114 -15.15 -0.16 10.63
N TRP A 115 -14.35 -0.95 9.91
CA TRP A 115 -13.90 -2.25 10.39
C TRP A 115 -12.99 -2.10 11.63
N VAL A 116 -13.26 -2.87 12.67
CA VAL A 116 -12.43 -2.98 13.86
C VAL A 116 -12.39 -4.44 14.27
N SER A 117 -11.26 -4.89 14.81
CA SER A 117 -11.09 -6.25 15.30
C SER A 117 -10.37 -6.30 16.65
N ASP A 118 -10.36 -7.48 17.26
CA ASP A 118 -9.50 -7.79 18.39
C ASP A 118 -8.02 -7.92 17.97
N PRO A 119 -7.07 -7.89 18.92
CA PRO A 119 -5.63 -7.92 18.62
C PRO A 119 -5.15 -9.14 17.81
N TYR A 120 -5.94 -10.21 17.74
CA TYR A 120 -5.61 -11.44 17.02
C TYR A 120 -6.49 -11.68 15.80
N GLY A 121 -7.32 -10.70 15.40
CA GLY A 121 -8.10 -10.77 14.17
C GLY A 121 -9.17 -11.86 14.15
N LEU A 122 -9.78 -12.19 15.30
CA LEU A 122 -10.72 -13.30 15.39
C LEU A 122 -12.18 -12.85 15.22
N THR A 123 -12.50 -11.65 15.68
CA THR A 123 -13.86 -11.14 15.88
C THR A 123 -14.13 -9.80 15.17
N GLY A 124 -13.48 -9.59 14.02
CA GLY A 124 -13.61 -8.37 13.24
C GLY A 124 -15.02 -8.13 12.73
N LYS A 125 -15.43 -6.86 12.78
CA LYS A 125 -16.72 -6.39 12.26
C LYS A 125 -16.69 -4.89 12.01
N VAL A 126 -17.64 -4.42 11.22
CA VAL A 126 -17.91 -2.97 11.09
C VAL A 126 -18.58 -2.48 12.37
N GLN A 127 -18.07 -1.40 12.95
CA GLN A 127 -18.65 -0.77 14.14
C GLN A 127 -18.39 0.74 14.18
N ALA A 128 -19.26 1.44 14.91
CA ALA A 128 -19.08 2.82 15.29
C ALA A 128 -17.80 3.01 16.13
N VAL A 129 -17.05 4.08 15.87
CA VAL A 129 -15.79 4.38 16.57
C VAL A 129 -15.85 5.72 17.27
N ASN A 130 -15.71 5.73 18.59
CA ASN A 130 -15.61 6.97 19.36
C ASN A 130 -14.23 7.61 19.15
N PRO A 131 -14.16 8.94 18.95
CA PRO A 131 -12.89 9.63 18.75
C PRO A 131 -12.03 9.64 20.02
N ALA A 132 -10.74 9.35 19.86
CA ALA A 132 -9.74 9.47 20.92
C ALA A 132 -8.98 10.78 20.76
N TRP A 133 -9.04 11.64 21.78
CA TRP A 133 -8.43 12.97 21.77
C TRP A 133 -7.13 13.06 22.58
N GLY A 134 -6.77 11.99 23.29
CA GLY A 134 -5.55 11.90 24.07
C GLY A 134 -4.34 11.53 23.21
N VAL A 135 -3.25 11.17 23.89
CA VAL A 135 -2.01 10.69 23.24
C VAL A 135 -2.24 9.38 22.49
N ASP A 136 -3.18 8.56 22.98
CA ASP A 136 -3.63 7.32 22.36
C ASP A 136 -4.24 7.52 20.96
N GLY A 137 -4.76 8.71 20.65
CA GLY A 137 -5.23 9.05 19.30
C GLY A 137 -4.13 9.08 18.23
N PHE A 138 -2.86 9.05 18.63
CA PHE A 138 -1.70 8.95 17.72
C PHE A 138 -1.12 7.54 17.64
N ASP A 139 -1.65 6.59 18.41
CA ASP A 139 -1.28 5.18 18.27
C ASP A 139 -1.89 4.63 16.97
N PRO A 140 -1.07 4.11 16.03
CA PRO A 140 -1.56 3.61 14.74
C PRO A 140 -2.51 2.40 14.88
N PHE A 141 -2.63 1.79 16.07
CA PHE A 141 -3.51 0.66 16.34
C PHE A 141 -4.77 1.02 17.12
N VAL A 142 -4.97 2.29 17.52
CA VAL A 142 -6.19 2.76 18.18
C VAL A 142 -7.14 3.40 17.15
N PRO A 143 -8.29 2.76 16.82
CA PRO A 143 -9.18 3.28 15.77
C PRO A 143 -9.76 4.66 16.10
N GLY A 144 -9.90 5.00 17.38
CA GLY A 144 -10.37 6.32 17.82
C GLY A 144 -9.52 7.48 17.30
N GLY A 145 -8.24 7.25 17.04
CA GLY A 145 -7.34 8.20 16.39
C GLY A 145 -7.75 8.56 14.96
N ILE A 146 -8.36 7.62 14.23
CA ILE A 146 -8.84 7.84 12.86
C ILE A 146 -9.98 8.86 12.87
N ALA A 147 -10.96 8.68 13.78
CA ALA A 147 -12.09 9.59 13.89
C ALA A 147 -11.65 11.01 14.30
N SER A 148 -10.81 11.11 15.34
CA SER A 148 -10.30 12.41 15.80
C SER A 148 -9.42 13.10 14.76
N HIS A 149 -8.59 12.34 14.03
CA HIS A 149 -7.80 12.84 12.91
C HIS A 149 -8.68 13.51 11.85
N HIS A 150 -9.71 12.81 11.35
CA HIS A 150 -10.58 13.35 10.29
C HIS A 150 -11.39 14.57 10.75
N ILE A 151 -11.88 14.56 12.00
CA ILE A 151 -12.61 15.70 12.56
C ILE A 151 -11.68 16.92 12.70
N ALA A 152 -10.49 16.74 13.28
CA ALA A 152 -9.54 17.84 13.49
C ALA A 152 -8.94 18.35 12.17
N ALA A 153 -8.47 17.47 11.30
CA ALA A 153 -7.89 17.83 10.01
C ALA A 153 -8.95 18.45 9.08
N GLY A 154 -10.18 17.92 9.07
CA GLY A 154 -11.29 18.51 8.33
C GLY A 154 -11.63 19.92 8.81
N THR A 155 -11.72 20.13 10.13
CA THR A 155 -11.94 21.46 10.72
C THR A 155 -10.83 22.43 10.33
N LEU A 156 -9.57 22.01 10.43
CA LEU A 156 -8.43 22.83 10.02
C LEU A 156 -8.44 23.13 8.52
N GLY A 157 -8.80 22.14 7.68
CA GLY A 157 -8.94 22.30 6.23
C GLY A 157 -10.00 23.32 5.84
N ILE A 158 -11.14 23.35 6.55
CA ILE A 158 -12.18 24.37 6.38
C ILE A 158 -11.63 25.77 6.69
N LEU A 159 -10.99 25.94 7.84
CA LEU A 159 -10.43 27.23 8.27
C LEU A 159 -9.31 27.71 7.32
N ALA A 160 -8.43 26.80 6.92
CA ALA A 160 -7.36 27.09 5.97
C ALA A 160 -7.91 27.41 4.57
N GLY A 161 -8.94 26.69 4.11
CA GLY A 161 -9.64 26.99 2.85
C GLY A 161 -10.24 28.39 2.86
N LEU A 162 -10.94 28.78 3.94
CA LEU A 162 -11.48 30.13 4.12
C LEU A 162 -10.39 31.19 4.15
N PHE A 163 -9.25 30.92 4.81
CA PHE A 163 -8.09 31.81 4.79
C PHE A 163 -7.57 32.01 3.36
N HIS A 164 -7.39 30.94 2.59
CA HIS A 164 -6.91 31.01 1.21
C HIS A 164 -7.91 31.66 0.24
N LEU A 165 -9.21 31.66 0.56
CA LEU A 165 -10.21 32.44 -0.16
C LEU A 165 -10.17 33.92 0.20
N SER A 166 -9.86 34.24 1.46
CA SER A 166 -9.91 35.60 2.01
C SER A 166 -8.63 36.39 1.79
N VAL A 167 -7.48 35.71 1.67
CA VAL A 167 -6.15 36.35 1.67
C VAL A 167 -5.40 36.07 0.37
N ARG A 168 -4.95 37.13 -0.29
CA ARG A 168 -4.08 37.01 -1.48
C ARG A 168 -2.64 36.63 -1.08
N PRO A 169 -1.93 35.83 -1.89
CA PRO A 169 -0.56 35.48 -1.61
C PRO A 169 0.35 36.72 -1.48
N PRO A 170 1.30 36.73 -0.53
CA PRO A 170 2.34 37.76 -0.48
C PRO A 170 3.13 37.82 -1.79
N GLN A 171 3.45 39.03 -2.25
CA GLN A 171 4.11 39.23 -3.55
C GLN A 171 5.44 38.46 -3.66
N ARG A 172 6.20 38.37 -2.56
CA ARG A 172 7.47 37.61 -2.52
C ARG A 172 7.24 36.13 -2.80
N LEU A 173 6.22 35.53 -2.20
CA LEU A 173 5.88 34.12 -2.40
C LEU A 173 5.30 33.88 -3.79
N TYR A 174 4.41 34.77 -4.26
CA TYR A 174 3.81 34.66 -5.59
C TYR A 174 4.89 34.63 -6.69
N LYS A 175 5.89 35.51 -6.58
CA LYS A 175 7.03 35.55 -7.51
C LYS A 175 8.00 34.39 -7.30
N GLY A 176 8.36 34.11 -6.04
CA GLY A 176 9.34 33.08 -5.69
C GLY A 176 8.90 31.68 -6.11
N LEU A 177 7.62 31.36 -5.93
CA LEU A 177 7.03 30.07 -6.28
C LEU A 177 6.32 30.07 -7.64
N ARG A 178 6.40 31.17 -8.41
CA ARG A 178 5.77 31.33 -9.73
C ARG A 178 4.30 30.88 -9.75
N MET A 179 3.49 31.34 -8.81
CA MET A 179 2.10 30.91 -8.61
C MET A 179 1.13 31.24 -9.78
N GLY A 180 1.60 31.91 -10.83
CA GLY A 180 0.86 32.10 -12.08
C GLY A 180 1.06 30.97 -13.10
N ASN A 181 1.99 30.03 -12.85
CA ASN A 181 2.23 28.87 -13.70
C ASN A 181 1.57 27.63 -13.06
N ILE A 182 0.77 26.89 -13.83
CA ILE A 182 0.11 25.67 -13.36
C ILE A 182 1.09 24.53 -13.06
N GLU A 183 2.26 24.51 -13.72
CA GLU A 183 3.28 23.48 -13.49
C GLU A 183 3.84 23.51 -12.05
N THR A 184 3.86 24.67 -11.38
CA THR A 184 4.25 24.68 -9.96
C THR A 184 3.25 23.94 -9.07
N VAL A 185 1.96 23.93 -9.45
CA VAL A 185 0.92 23.18 -8.73
C VAL A 185 1.09 21.70 -9.01
N LEU A 186 1.36 21.32 -10.26
CA LEU A 186 1.66 19.94 -10.64
C LEU A 186 2.84 19.38 -9.84
N SER A 187 3.97 20.09 -9.84
CA SER A 187 5.19 19.69 -9.12
C SER A 187 4.96 19.48 -7.62
N SER A 188 4.33 20.45 -6.95
CA SER A 188 4.03 20.35 -5.51
C SER A 188 2.99 19.27 -5.19
N SER A 189 2.03 19.02 -6.09
CA SER A 189 1.02 17.97 -5.93
C SER A 189 1.63 16.58 -6.06
N ILE A 190 2.57 16.38 -6.99
CA ILE A 190 3.31 15.11 -7.14
C ILE A 190 4.07 14.79 -5.84
N ALA A 191 4.74 15.79 -5.25
CA ALA A 191 5.43 15.61 -3.98
C ALA A 191 4.49 15.19 -2.84
N ALA A 192 3.29 15.77 -2.77
CA ALA A 192 2.28 15.42 -1.75
C ALA A 192 1.71 14.01 -1.97
N VAL A 193 1.41 13.62 -3.21
CA VAL A 193 0.92 12.29 -3.56
C VAL A 193 1.97 11.22 -3.25
N PHE A 194 3.24 11.50 -3.57
CA PHE A 194 4.37 10.63 -3.24
C PHE A 194 4.50 10.40 -1.74
N PHE A 195 4.43 11.47 -0.94
CA PHE A 195 4.46 11.36 0.52
C PHE A 195 3.32 10.46 1.04
N ALA A 196 2.10 10.67 0.55
CA ALA A 196 0.95 9.83 0.94
C ALA A 196 1.18 8.35 0.56
N ALA A 197 1.70 8.08 -0.63
CA ALA A 197 2.01 6.72 -1.09
C ALA A 197 3.03 6.01 -0.18
N PHE A 198 4.06 6.71 0.30
CA PHE A 198 5.01 6.13 1.25
C PHE A 198 4.38 5.81 2.61
N VAL A 199 3.49 6.68 3.09
CA VAL A 199 2.79 6.44 4.36
C VAL A 199 1.91 5.21 4.27
N VAL A 200 1.09 5.07 3.21
CA VAL A 200 0.21 3.90 3.05
C VAL A 200 0.98 2.60 2.82
N ALA A 201 2.11 2.65 2.10
CA ALA A 201 2.98 1.48 1.96
C ALA A 201 3.55 1.04 3.33
N GLY A 202 3.96 2.00 4.16
CA GLY A 202 4.43 1.74 5.51
C GLY A 202 3.34 1.12 6.40
N THR A 203 2.17 1.77 6.49
CA THR A 203 1.07 1.27 7.34
C THR A 203 0.54 -0.08 6.86
N MET A 204 0.53 -0.33 5.55
CA MET A 204 0.22 -1.64 4.99
C MET A 204 1.24 -2.69 5.42
N TRP A 205 2.54 -2.43 5.39
CA TRP A 205 3.55 -3.43 5.73
C TRP A 205 3.65 -3.75 7.22
N TYR A 206 3.60 -2.72 8.07
CA TYR A 206 3.76 -2.86 9.51
C TYR A 206 2.44 -3.20 10.21
N GLY A 207 1.30 -2.92 9.58
CA GLY A 207 -0.01 -3.02 10.18
C GLY A 207 -0.42 -1.72 10.89
N SER A 208 -1.73 -1.48 10.91
CA SER A 208 -2.39 -0.36 11.58
C SER A 208 -3.88 -0.67 11.74
N ALA A 209 -4.61 0.18 12.44
CA ALA A 209 -6.06 0.09 12.56
C ALA A 209 -6.80 0.16 11.20
N THR A 210 -6.18 0.74 10.16
CA THR A 210 -6.76 0.82 8.80
C THR A 210 -6.41 -0.37 7.91
N THR A 211 -5.51 -1.25 8.34
CA THR A 211 -5.05 -2.42 7.56
C THR A 211 -5.21 -3.70 8.40
N PRO A 212 -6.46 -4.06 8.76
CA PRO A 212 -6.74 -5.20 9.63
C PRO A 212 -6.39 -6.53 8.94
N ILE A 213 -5.85 -7.47 9.73
CA ILE A 213 -5.35 -8.76 9.23
C ILE A 213 -6.43 -9.68 8.67
N GLU A 214 -7.70 -9.45 9.01
CA GLU A 214 -8.84 -10.20 8.46
C GLU A 214 -9.18 -9.78 7.03
N LEU A 215 -8.78 -8.57 6.62
CA LEU A 215 -9.02 -8.07 5.27
C LEU A 215 -7.77 -8.19 4.40
N PHE A 216 -6.58 -8.06 5.00
CA PHE A 216 -5.31 -7.99 4.27
C PHE A 216 -4.35 -9.15 4.54
N GLY A 217 -4.66 -10.03 5.49
CA GLY A 217 -3.77 -11.07 5.98
C GLY A 217 -2.81 -10.61 7.10
N PRO A 218 -2.11 -11.54 7.76
CA PRO A 218 -1.17 -11.23 8.83
C PRO A 218 0.12 -10.60 8.29
N THR A 219 0.85 -9.88 9.15
CA THR A 219 2.13 -9.28 8.78
C THR A 219 3.28 -10.28 8.96
N ARG A 220 4.40 -10.07 8.25
CA ARG A 220 5.61 -10.89 8.47
C ARG A 220 6.15 -10.82 9.90
N TYR A 221 5.92 -9.70 10.58
CA TYR A 221 6.44 -9.45 11.93
C TYR A 221 5.74 -10.33 12.97
N GLN A 222 4.46 -10.66 12.73
CA GLN A 222 3.72 -11.60 13.56
C GLN A 222 4.33 -13.02 13.48
N TRP A 223 4.81 -13.44 12.30
CA TRP A 223 5.56 -14.70 12.17
C TRP A 223 6.94 -14.62 12.83
N ASP A 224 7.71 -13.58 12.51
CA ASP A 224 9.10 -13.44 12.97
C ASP A 224 9.21 -13.39 14.50
N GLN A 225 8.19 -12.88 15.19
CA GLN A 225 8.12 -12.77 16.65
C GLN A 225 7.31 -13.89 17.31
N GLY A 226 6.71 -14.81 16.55
CA GLY A 226 5.84 -15.87 17.09
C GLY A 226 4.59 -15.31 17.79
N TYR A 227 4.00 -14.24 17.26
CA TYR A 227 2.89 -13.51 17.88
C TYR A 227 1.67 -14.40 18.15
N PHE A 228 1.22 -15.14 17.14
CA PHE A 228 0.08 -16.06 17.28
C PHE A 228 0.44 -17.30 18.10
N GLN A 229 1.64 -17.85 17.85
CA GLN A 229 2.18 -18.96 18.64
C GLN A 229 2.13 -18.67 20.15
N GLN A 230 2.61 -17.50 20.58
CA GLN A 230 2.62 -17.10 22.00
C GLN A 230 1.20 -17.04 22.58
N GLU A 231 0.23 -16.50 21.84
CA GLU A 231 -1.16 -16.44 22.31
C GLU A 231 -1.80 -17.82 22.39
N ILE A 232 -1.51 -18.71 21.44
CA ILE A 232 -1.96 -20.11 21.48
C ILE A 232 -1.42 -20.78 22.75
N TYR A 233 -0.10 -20.71 22.99
CA TYR A 233 0.50 -21.29 24.20
C TYR A 233 -0.06 -20.68 25.49
N ARG A 234 -0.33 -19.36 25.51
CA ARG A 234 -0.96 -18.71 26.66
C ARG A 234 -2.35 -19.28 26.94
N ARG A 235 -3.19 -19.46 25.90
CA ARG A 235 -4.53 -20.04 26.04
C ARG A 235 -4.50 -21.50 26.48
N VAL A 236 -3.62 -22.30 25.87
CA VAL A 236 -3.43 -23.71 26.27
C VAL A 236 -2.97 -23.81 27.72
N SER A 237 -1.96 -23.03 28.10
CA SER A 237 -1.43 -23.01 29.48
C SER A 237 -2.49 -22.61 30.50
N ALA A 238 -3.35 -21.63 30.17
CA ALA A 238 -4.48 -21.25 31.01
C ALA A 238 -5.49 -22.40 31.16
N GLY A 239 -5.81 -23.09 30.06
CA GLY A 239 -6.69 -24.26 30.10
C GLY A 239 -6.12 -25.41 30.96
N LEU A 240 -4.82 -25.67 30.85
CA LEU A 240 -4.14 -26.67 31.70
C LEU A 240 -4.16 -26.26 33.18
N ALA A 241 -4.00 -24.98 33.50
CA ALA A 241 -4.11 -24.47 34.86
C ALA A 241 -5.53 -24.60 35.44
N GLU A 242 -6.54 -24.64 34.57
CA GLU A 242 -7.94 -24.95 34.92
C GLU A 242 -8.22 -26.47 35.02
N ASN A 243 -7.18 -27.32 35.01
CA ASN A 243 -7.25 -28.78 35.04
C ASN A 243 -7.92 -29.42 33.82
N LEU A 244 -7.91 -28.75 32.66
CA LEU A 244 -8.27 -29.41 31.41
C LEU A 244 -7.15 -30.38 31.00
N SER A 245 -7.53 -31.47 30.33
CA SER A 245 -6.55 -32.32 29.65
C SER A 245 -5.89 -31.58 28.48
N LEU A 246 -4.73 -32.05 28.04
CA LEU A 246 -4.03 -31.53 26.83
C LEU A 246 -4.97 -31.51 25.62
N SER A 247 -5.70 -32.60 25.40
CA SER A 247 -6.66 -32.72 24.29
C SER A 247 -7.77 -31.67 24.38
N GLU A 248 -8.36 -31.46 25.57
CA GLU A 248 -9.41 -30.44 25.77
C GLU A 248 -8.87 -29.02 25.63
N ALA A 249 -7.67 -28.73 26.15
CA ALA A 249 -7.06 -27.41 26.07
C ALA A 249 -6.76 -27.02 24.61
N TRP A 250 -6.18 -27.94 23.82
CA TRP A 250 -5.92 -27.72 22.39
C TRP A 250 -7.20 -27.67 21.56
N SER A 251 -8.24 -28.45 21.93
CA SER A 251 -9.54 -28.42 21.25
C SER A 251 -10.30 -27.10 21.45
N LYS A 252 -9.94 -26.29 22.46
CA LYS A 252 -10.49 -24.94 22.66
C LYS A 252 -9.81 -23.86 21.83
N ILE A 253 -8.72 -24.17 21.12
CA ILE A 253 -8.04 -23.20 20.25
C ILE A 253 -8.87 -23.00 18.97
N PRO A 254 -9.24 -21.75 18.61
CA PRO A 254 -9.96 -21.50 17.38
C PRO A 254 -9.09 -21.84 16.16
N GLU A 255 -9.64 -22.55 15.18
CA GLU A 255 -8.93 -22.90 13.94
C GLU A 255 -8.41 -21.66 13.20
N LYS A 256 -9.15 -20.55 13.23
CA LYS A 256 -8.71 -19.26 12.66
C LYS A 256 -7.42 -18.74 13.30
N LEU A 257 -7.25 -18.94 14.61
CA LEU A 257 -6.02 -18.54 15.31
C LEU A 257 -4.86 -19.46 14.93
N ALA A 258 -5.09 -20.78 14.86
CA ALA A 258 -4.10 -21.73 14.39
C ALA A 258 -3.69 -21.47 12.93
N PHE A 259 -4.64 -21.10 12.07
CA PHE A 259 -4.40 -20.74 10.68
C PHE A 259 -3.50 -19.51 10.55
N TYR A 260 -3.64 -18.50 11.41
CA TYR A 260 -2.70 -17.37 11.41
C TYR A 260 -1.27 -17.76 11.80
N ASP A 261 -1.09 -18.84 12.57
CA ASP A 261 0.22 -19.37 12.98
C ASP A 261 0.84 -20.35 11.96
N TYR A 262 0.62 -20.09 10.68
CA TYR A 262 1.14 -20.86 9.54
C TYR A 262 1.89 -19.94 8.56
N ILE A 263 3.12 -20.32 8.19
CA ILE A 263 4.01 -19.47 7.37
C ILE A 263 3.50 -19.25 5.95
N GLY A 264 2.61 -20.10 5.43
CA GLY A 264 2.01 -19.87 4.11
C GLY A 264 1.20 -18.57 4.08
N ASN A 265 0.71 -18.11 5.24
CA ASN A 265 0.03 -16.82 5.38
C ASN A 265 0.98 -15.63 5.56
N ASN A 266 2.29 -15.85 5.66
CA ASN A 266 3.27 -14.78 5.77
C ASN A 266 3.47 -14.09 4.40
N PRO A 267 3.20 -12.77 4.27
CA PRO A 267 3.28 -12.04 3.01
C PRO A 267 4.70 -12.00 2.40
N ALA A 268 5.73 -12.33 3.19
CA ALA A 268 7.13 -12.35 2.77
C ALA A 268 7.60 -13.71 2.21
N LYS A 269 6.70 -14.64 1.87
CA LYS A 269 7.02 -15.95 1.28
C LYS A 269 6.71 -16.10 -0.22
N GLY A 270 6.13 -15.07 -0.84
CA GLY A 270 5.80 -15.08 -2.27
C GLY A 270 7.00 -14.94 -3.20
N GLY A 271 6.72 -14.85 -4.51
CA GLY A 271 7.72 -14.59 -5.55
C GLY A 271 7.18 -13.70 -6.66
N LEU A 272 8.02 -12.85 -7.25
CA LEU A 272 7.60 -11.79 -8.18
C LEU A 272 6.77 -12.29 -9.38
N PHE A 273 7.09 -13.46 -9.90
CA PHE A 273 6.41 -14.05 -11.07
C PHE A 273 5.42 -15.16 -10.71
N ARG A 274 5.08 -15.30 -9.42
CA ARG A 274 4.06 -16.24 -8.95
C ARG A 274 2.73 -15.51 -8.93
N ALA A 275 2.02 -15.53 -10.06
CA ALA A 275 0.78 -14.79 -10.26
C ALA A 275 -0.45 -15.64 -9.92
N GLY A 276 -1.37 -15.09 -9.11
CA GLY A 276 -2.59 -15.77 -8.70
C GLY A 276 -2.87 -15.60 -7.21
N SER A 277 -3.88 -16.32 -6.71
CA SER A 277 -4.19 -16.38 -5.28
C SER A 277 -3.20 -17.28 -4.53
N MET A 278 -3.21 -17.20 -3.20
CA MET A 278 -2.46 -18.12 -2.34
C MET A 278 -2.89 -19.57 -2.52
N ASP A 279 -4.20 -19.80 -2.75
CA ASP A 279 -4.77 -21.12 -2.96
C ASP A 279 -4.21 -21.83 -4.21
N ASN A 280 -3.78 -21.08 -5.23
CA ASN A 280 -3.07 -21.63 -6.40
C ASN A 280 -1.68 -22.18 -6.04
N GLY A 281 -1.14 -21.73 -4.92
CA GLY A 281 0.14 -22.15 -4.37
C GLY A 281 0.03 -23.41 -3.54
N ASP A 282 -0.26 -23.27 -2.25
CA ASP A 282 -0.25 -24.39 -1.30
C ASP A 282 -1.58 -25.18 -1.26
N GLY A 283 -2.69 -24.57 -1.66
CA GLY A 283 -4.01 -25.20 -1.78
C GLY A 283 -5.06 -24.54 -0.91
N ILE A 284 -6.32 -24.96 -1.10
CA ILE A 284 -7.45 -24.45 -0.30
C ILE A 284 -7.41 -25.13 1.07
N ALA A 285 -7.37 -24.35 2.15
CA ALA A 285 -7.40 -24.89 3.51
C ALA A 285 -8.76 -25.53 3.81
N VAL A 286 -8.75 -26.80 4.26
CA VAL A 286 -9.94 -27.60 4.54
C VAL A 286 -10.21 -27.67 6.05
N GLY A 287 -9.17 -27.90 6.85
CA GLY A 287 -9.30 -28.04 8.30
C GLY A 287 -7.95 -28.04 9.01
N TRP A 288 -7.98 -27.88 10.34
CA TRP A 288 -6.79 -27.98 11.16
C TRP A 288 -6.57 -29.43 11.63
N LEU A 289 -5.37 -29.97 11.41
CA LEU A 289 -5.07 -31.36 11.79
C LEU A 289 -4.85 -31.55 13.29
N GLY A 290 -4.70 -30.45 14.05
CA GLY A 290 -4.33 -30.47 15.45
C GLY A 290 -2.86 -30.13 15.68
N HIS A 291 -2.52 -29.85 16.94
CA HIS A 291 -1.16 -29.50 17.32
C HIS A 291 -0.30 -30.77 17.50
N PRO A 292 0.82 -30.90 16.76
CA PRO A 292 1.72 -32.04 16.89
C PRO A 292 2.70 -31.87 18.06
N VAL A 293 2.69 -32.81 19.00
CA VAL A 293 3.68 -32.91 20.08
C VAL A 293 4.64 -34.05 19.76
N PHE A 294 5.92 -33.72 19.58
CA PHE A 294 6.97 -34.71 19.32
C PHE A 294 7.60 -35.16 20.62
N ARG A 295 7.88 -36.47 20.76
CA ARG A 295 8.57 -37.01 21.93
C ARG A 295 9.68 -37.95 21.51
N ASP A 296 10.80 -37.95 22.24
CA ASP A 296 11.81 -39.00 22.08
C ASP A 296 11.44 -40.29 22.84
N LYS A 297 12.28 -41.32 22.71
CA LYS A 297 12.11 -42.59 23.45
C LYS A 297 12.16 -42.45 24.98
N GLU A 298 12.68 -41.34 25.50
CA GLU A 298 12.73 -41.01 26.92
C GLU A 298 11.47 -40.26 27.38
N GLY A 299 10.57 -39.93 26.45
CA GLY A 299 9.30 -39.23 26.70
C GLY A 299 9.43 -37.71 26.74
N ARG A 300 10.64 -37.16 26.48
CA ARG A 300 10.89 -35.72 26.49
C ARG A 300 10.24 -35.07 25.29
N GLU A 301 9.59 -33.94 25.52
CA GLU A 301 8.98 -33.15 24.45
C GLU A 301 10.07 -32.48 23.59
N LEU A 302 9.86 -32.50 22.29
CA LEU A 302 10.74 -31.93 21.28
C LEU A 302 10.00 -30.90 20.43
N PHE A 303 10.71 -29.82 20.10
CA PHE A 303 10.20 -28.70 19.32
C PHE A 303 10.89 -28.65 17.97
N VAL A 304 10.10 -28.57 16.89
CA VAL A 304 10.63 -28.39 15.55
C VAL A 304 11.05 -26.93 15.37
N ARG A 305 12.29 -26.69 14.94
CA ARG A 305 12.76 -25.34 14.61
C ARG A 305 12.01 -24.81 13.39
N ARG A 306 11.21 -23.75 13.58
CA ARG A 306 10.43 -23.11 12.50
C ARG A 306 11.30 -22.47 11.43
N MET A 307 10.80 -22.44 10.20
CA MET A 307 11.44 -21.80 9.06
C MET A 307 11.45 -20.26 9.21
N PRO A 308 12.63 -19.61 9.19
CA PRO A 308 12.68 -18.15 9.14
C PRO A 308 12.26 -17.62 7.76
N THR A 309 11.74 -16.39 7.73
CA THR A 309 11.19 -15.75 6.52
C THR A 309 12.12 -15.80 5.30
N PHE A 310 13.44 -15.62 5.50
CA PHE A 310 14.41 -15.53 4.40
C PHE A 310 14.65 -16.85 3.64
N PHE A 311 14.38 -18.00 4.26
CA PHE A 311 14.75 -19.29 3.70
C PHE A 311 13.67 -19.84 2.78
N GLU A 312 14.04 -20.24 1.56
CA GLU A 312 13.16 -21.02 0.66
C GLU A 312 13.10 -22.50 1.07
N THR A 313 14.23 -23.04 1.52
CA THR A 313 14.33 -24.39 2.09
C THR A 313 15.02 -24.32 3.43
N PHE A 314 14.61 -25.17 4.37
CA PHE A 314 15.13 -25.15 5.74
C PHE A 314 15.27 -26.59 6.25
N PRO A 315 16.31 -26.95 7.01
CA PRO A 315 16.47 -28.30 7.54
C PRO A 315 15.50 -28.60 8.68
N VAL A 316 15.13 -29.87 8.83
CA VAL A 316 14.32 -30.33 9.97
C VAL A 316 15.24 -30.65 11.13
N VAL A 317 15.14 -29.85 12.18
CA VAL A 317 15.89 -30.00 13.44
C VAL A 317 14.89 -29.92 14.59
N LEU A 318 14.97 -30.88 15.50
CA LEU A 318 14.18 -30.96 16.72
C LEU A 318 15.08 -30.68 17.91
N VAL A 319 14.65 -29.75 18.76
CA VAL A 319 15.34 -29.34 19.98
C VAL A 319 14.49 -29.65 21.21
N ASP A 320 15.10 -29.82 22.37
CA ASP A 320 14.36 -29.83 23.64
C ASP A 320 14.06 -28.40 24.13
N GLU A 321 13.46 -28.28 25.31
CA GLU A 321 13.12 -27.01 25.96
C GLU A 321 14.34 -26.10 26.20
N ASP A 322 15.53 -26.67 26.35
CA ASP A 322 16.79 -25.94 26.54
C ASP A 322 17.45 -25.53 25.20
N GLY A 323 16.84 -25.87 24.07
CA GLY A 323 17.37 -25.60 22.73
C GLY A 323 18.48 -26.57 22.30
N ILE A 324 18.69 -27.68 23.01
CA ILE A 324 19.67 -28.70 22.66
C ILE A 324 19.11 -29.58 21.55
N VAL A 325 19.88 -29.81 20.49
CA VAL A 325 19.46 -30.68 19.38
C VAL A 325 19.33 -32.12 19.85
N ARG A 326 18.15 -32.71 19.63
CA ARG A 326 17.83 -34.10 20.01
C ARG A 326 17.51 -35.00 18.83
N ALA A 327 16.94 -34.46 17.76
CA ALA A 327 16.69 -35.23 16.54
C ALA A 327 16.81 -34.36 15.27
N ASP A 328 17.11 -34.98 14.14
CA ASP A 328 17.17 -34.34 12.83
C ASP A 328 16.73 -35.26 11.69
N VAL A 329 16.56 -34.68 10.50
CA VAL A 329 16.50 -35.43 9.25
C VAL A 329 17.83 -35.27 8.54
N PRO A 330 18.76 -36.24 8.66
CA PRO A 330 20.13 -36.08 8.21
C PRO A 330 20.21 -36.08 6.68
N PHE A 331 21.02 -35.18 6.13
CA PHE A 331 21.32 -35.17 4.69
C PHE A 331 22.21 -36.37 4.31
N ARG A 332 23.35 -36.55 5.00
CA ARG A 332 24.22 -37.73 4.86
C ARG A 332 23.91 -38.73 5.97
N ARG A 333 23.62 -39.98 5.61
CA ARG A 333 23.22 -41.03 6.57
C ARG A 333 24.39 -41.80 7.18
N ALA A 334 25.59 -41.71 6.61
CA ALA A 334 26.73 -42.56 6.99
C ALA A 334 27.18 -42.40 8.45
N GLU A 335 27.04 -41.19 9.02
CA GLU A 335 27.44 -40.87 10.39
C GLU A 335 26.29 -40.19 11.16
N SER A 336 25.03 -40.47 10.78
CA SER A 336 23.90 -39.90 11.50
C SER A 336 23.85 -40.44 12.93
N LYS A 337 23.63 -39.53 13.88
CA LYS A 337 23.51 -39.80 15.32
C LYS A 337 22.17 -39.37 15.91
N TYR A 338 21.43 -38.54 15.17
CA TYR A 338 20.21 -37.89 15.62
C TYR A 338 19.01 -38.24 14.73
N SER A 339 19.11 -39.31 13.93
CA SER A 339 18.02 -39.69 13.04
C SER A 339 16.76 -40.05 13.84
N VAL A 340 15.59 -39.76 13.29
CA VAL A 340 14.28 -40.12 13.86
C VAL A 340 14.23 -41.61 14.27
N GLU A 341 14.82 -42.50 13.46
CA GLU A 341 14.90 -43.94 13.73
C GLU A 341 15.79 -44.27 14.93
N GLN A 342 16.94 -43.61 15.07
CA GLN A 342 17.89 -43.89 16.15
C GLN A 342 17.42 -43.33 17.50
N VAL A 343 16.79 -42.15 17.46
CA VAL A 343 16.27 -41.45 18.64
C VAL A 343 14.92 -42.04 19.08
N GLY A 344 14.17 -42.64 18.15
CA GLY A 344 12.86 -43.22 18.40
C GLY A 344 11.80 -42.15 18.61
N VAL A 345 11.78 -41.11 17.75
CA VAL A 345 10.84 -40.00 17.88
C VAL A 345 9.43 -40.44 17.49
N THR A 346 8.45 -40.11 18.32
CA THR A 346 7.02 -40.24 18.03
C THR A 346 6.36 -38.87 17.90
N VAL A 347 5.17 -38.83 17.29
CA VAL A 347 4.32 -37.63 17.27
C VAL A 347 2.91 -38.00 17.72
N GLU A 348 2.32 -37.16 18.56
CA GLU A 348 0.94 -37.27 19.03
C GLU A 348 0.22 -35.94 18.78
N PHE A 349 -1.02 -36.01 18.32
CA PHE A 349 -1.82 -34.82 17.97
C PHE A 349 -2.85 -34.49 19.05
N TYR A 350 -3.01 -33.20 19.33
CA TYR A 350 -4.05 -32.69 20.24
C TYR A 350 -4.88 -31.60 19.57
N GLY A 351 -6.21 -31.69 19.72
CA GLY A 351 -7.15 -30.85 18.98
C GLY A 351 -7.21 -31.21 17.49
N GLY A 352 -8.05 -30.50 16.74
CA GLY A 352 -8.23 -30.69 15.29
C GLY A 352 -8.69 -32.10 14.91
N GLU A 353 -8.48 -32.45 13.64
CA GLU A 353 -8.95 -33.71 13.05
C GLU A 353 -8.23 -34.95 13.62
N LEU A 354 -6.93 -34.85 13.90
CA LEU A 354 -6.12 -35.99 14.36
C LEU A 354 -6.03 -36.09 15.88
N ASN A 355 -6.96 -35.48 16.62
CA ASN A 355 -6.94 -35.46 18.08
C ASN A 355 -6.82 -36.87 18.70
N GLY A 356 -5.80 -37.07 19.54
CA GLY A 356 -5.53 -38.34 20.21
C GLY A 356 -4.87 -39.42 19.33
N VAL A 357 -4.51 -39.08 18.09
CA VAL A 357 -3.80 -40.01 17.19
C VAL A 357 -2.30 -39.88 17.41
N SER A 358 -1.62 -41.02 17.54
CA SER A 358 -0.16 -41.09 17.65
C SER A 358 0.46 -41.91 16.52
N TYR A 359 1.62 -41.47 16.06
CA TYR A 359 2.42 -42.14 15.03
C TYR A 359 3.84 -42.40 15.55
N SER A 360 4.33 -43.60 15.29
CA SER A 360 5.71 -44.03 15.60
C SER A 360 6.49 -44.46 14.37
N ASP A 361 5.84 -44.59 13.21
CA ASP A 361 6.53 -44.94 11.99
C ASP A 361 7.42 -43.76 11.53
N PRO A 362 8.73 -43.99 11.32
CA PRO A 362 9.66 -42.88 11.05
C PRO A 362 9.30 -42.08 9.79
N ALA A 363 8.66 -42.71 8.79
CA ALA A 363 8.25 -42.04 7.56
C ALA A 363 7.21 -40.95 7.82
N THR A 364 6.16 -41.27 8.60
CA THR A 364 5.08 -40.34 8.95
C THR A 364 5.53 -39.30 9.97
N VAL A 365 6.34 -39.69 10.98
CA VAL A 365 6.92 -38.73 11.92
C VAL A 365 7.74 -37.68 11.18
N LYS A 366 8.61 -38.09 10.25
CA LYS A 366 9.38 -37.16 9.40
C LYS A 366 8.49 -36.31 8.49
N LYS A 367 7.36 -36.85 8.01
CA LYS A 367 6.37 -36.10 7.21
C LYS A 367 5.79 -34.95 8.04
N TYR A 368 5.30 -35.23 9.25
CA TYR A 368 4.72 -34.19 10.10
C TYR A 368 5.77 -33.22 10.65
N ALA A 369 7.00 -33.67 10.94
CA ALA A 369 8.09 -32.77 11.34
C ALA A 369 8.44 -31.75 10.23
N ARG A 370 8.43 -32.16 8.96
CA ARG A 370 8.59 -31.23 7.83
C ARG A 370 7.45 -30.20 7.73
N ARG A 371 6.23 -30.59 8.10
CA ARG A 371 5.07 -29.67 8.08
C ARG A 371 5.08 -28.73 9.28
N ALA A 372 5.40 -29.21 10.47
CA ALA A 372 5.51 -28.43 11.69
C ALA A 372 6.60 -27.34 11.61
N GLN A 373 7.59 -27.51 10.72
CA GLN A 373 8.56 -26.47 10.39
C GLN A 373 7.91 -25.19 9.84
N LEU A 374 6.73 -25.33 9.21
CA LEU A 374 5.95 -24.25 8.62
C LEU A 374 4.95 -23.63 9.61
N GLY A 375 4.90 -24.09 10.86
CA GLY A 375 3.92 -23.66 11.85
C GLY A 375 2.86 -24.72 12.11
N GLU A 376 1.63 -24.28 12.35
CA GLU A 376 0.48 -25.17 12.52
C GLU A 376 0.17 -25.97 11.24
N ILE A 377 -0.40 -27.17 11.41
CA ILE A 377 -0.59 -28.13 10.32
C ILE A 377 -2.04 -28.16 9.86
N LEU A 378 -2.25 -27.88 8.58
CA LEU A 378 -3.57 -27.82 7.94
C LEU A 378 -3.80 -29.00 6.99
N GLU A 379 -5.04 -29.32 6.66
CA GLU A 379 -5.36 -30.08 5.46
C GLU A 379 -5.56 -29.09 4.29
N LEU A 380 -4.96 -29.38 3.14
CA LEU A 380 -5.03 -28.52 1.95
C LEU A 380 -5.53 -29.31 0.74
N ASP A 381 -6.63 -28.86 0.13
CA ASP A 381 -7.09 -29.36 -1.16
C ASP A 381 -6.32 -28.66 -2.29
N ARG A 382 -5.50 -29.44 -2.97
CA ARG A 382 -4.71 -29.00 -4.14
C ARG A 382 -5.32 -29.44 -5.47
N ALA A 383 -6.31 -30.32 -5.45
CA ALA A 383 -6.87 -30.89 -6.67
C ALA A 383 -7.79 -29.89 -7.37
N THR A 384 -8.58 -29.12 -6.61
CA THR A 384 -9.55 -28.15 -7.14
C THR A 384 -8.91 -27.10 -8.04
N LEU A 385 -7.81 -26.49 -7.61
CA LEU A 385 -7.11 -25.44 -8.36
C LEU A 385 -5.85 -25.93 -9.09
N LYS A 386 -5.53 -27.23 -9.00
CA LYS A 386 -4.26 -27.82 -9.47
C LYS A 386 -3.05 -27.10 -8.88
N SER A 387 -3.10 -26.82 -7.58
CA SER A 387 -2.13 -25.98 -6.88
C SER A 387 -0.71 -26.55 -6.94
N ASP A 388 0.27 -25.72 -7.25
CA ASP A 388 1.63 -26.14 -7.60
C ASP A 388 2.52 -26.53 -6.41
N GLY A 389 2.12 -26.13 -5.19
CA GLY A 389 2.80 -26.42 -3.93
C GLY A 389 3.89 -25.42 -3.57
N VAL A 390 3.86 -24.21 -4.16
CA VAL A 390 4.80 -23.12 -3.89
C VAL A 390 4.05 -21.96 -3.23
N PHE A 391 4.70 -21.19 -2.35
CA PHE A 391 4.05 -20.05 -1.69
C PHE A 391 3.90 -18.82 -2.61
N PHE A 392 2.78 -18.13 -2.47
CA PHE A 392 2.43 -16.90 -3.18
C PHE A 392 2.36 -15.71 -2.20
N ALA A 393 2.40 -14.48 -2.72
CA ALA A 393 2.30 -13.29 -1.88
C ALA A 393 0.83 -12.97 -1.56
N VAL A 394 0.56 -12.57 -0.32
CA VAL A 394 -0.74 -12.06 0.14
C VAL A 394 -1.01 -10.68 -0.49
N VAL A 395 -2.27 -10.24 -0.56
CA VAL A 395 -2.71 -8.90 -0.99
C VAL A 395 -1.88 -7.78 -0.35
N GLN A 396 -1.53 -7.89 0.94
CA GLN A 396 -0.65 -6.94 1.63
C GLN A 396 0.76 -6.83 0.99
N GLY A 397 1.33 -7.94 0.54
CA GLY A 397 2.62 -7.98 -0.18
C GLY A 397 2.52 -7.48 -1.63
N VAL A 398 1.40 -7.75 -2.30
CA VAL A 398 1.13 -7.26 -3.68
C VAL A 398 0.83 -5.76 -3.69
N GLY A 399 0.02 -5.28 -2.74
CA GLY A 399 -0.29 -3.85 -2.56
C GLY A 399 0.96 -3.04 -2.26
N LEU A 400 1.83 -3.53 -1.35
CA LEU A 400 3.14 -2.92 -1.11
C LEU A 400 4.02 -2.91 -2.36
N LEU A 401 4.06 -4.00 -3.14
CA LEU A 401 4.81 -4.02 -4.39
C LEU A 401 4.24 -3.02 -5.40
N LEU A 402 2.93 -2.88 -5.51
CA LEU A 402 2.28 -1.92 -6.40
C LEU A 402 2.52 -0.47 -5.96
N ASP A 403 2.47 -0.18 -4.66
CA ASP A 403 2.79 1.14 -4.12
C ASP A 403 4.29 1.45 -4.23
N MET A 404 5.15 0.44 -4.04
CA MET A 404 6.60 0.54 -4.23
C MET A 404 6.99 0.61 -5.71
N LEU A 405 6.24 0.01 -6.63
CA LEU A 405 6.46 0.10 -8.08
C LEU A 405 5.87 1.39 -8.64
N HIS A 406 4.72 1.86 -8.15
CA HIS A 406 4.27 3.24 -8.37
C HIS A 406 5.36 4.20 -7.91
N SER A 407 5.85 4.03 -6.68
CA SER A 407 6.93 4.84 -6.12
C SER A 407 8.25 4.70 -6.90
N ARG A 408 8.69 3.50 -7.33
CA ARG A 408 9.97 3.29 -8.03
C ARG A 408 9.94 3.64 -9.52
N CYS A 409 8.93 3.20 -10.26
CA CYS A 409 8.80 3.50 -11.68
C CYS A 409 8.53 5.00 -11.91
N PHE A 410 7.73 5.65 -11.06
CA PHE A 410 7.64 7.10 -11.07
C PHE A 410 8.85 7.79 -10.42
N SER A 411 9.55 7.24 -9.42
CA SER A 411 10.74 7.94 -8.86
C SER A 411 11.88 8.14 -9.87
N PHE A 412 12.09 7.25 -10.84
CA PHE A 412 13.15 7.47 -11.84
C PHE A 412 12.72 8.46 -12.94
N SER A 413 11.41 8.60 -13.23
CA SER A 413 10.88 9.60 -14.17
C SER A 413 10.53 10.93 -13.52
N ASP A 414 10.11 10.93 -12.26
CA ASP A 414 9.50 12.05 -11.54
C ASP A 414 10.44 12.68 -10.54
N THR A 415 11.45 11.98 -10.01
CA THR A 415 12.61 12.71 -9.43
C THR A 415 13.37 13.41 -10.55
N PHE A 416 13.34 12.84 -11.77
CA PHE A 416 13.82 13.49 -12.99
C PHE A 416 12.86 14.58 -13.48
N GLY A 417 11.54 14.45 -13.31
CA GLY A 417 10.52 15.48 -13.57
C GLY A 417 10.57 16.64 -12.55
N MET A 418 10.72 16.34 -11.27
CA MET A 418 11.02 17.27 -10.18
C MET A 418 12.35 17.99 -10.36
N ALA A 419 13.30 17.42 -11.11
CA ALA A 419 14.51 18.12 -11.53
C ALA A 419 14.29 18.89 -12.84
N LEU A 420 13.62 18.31 -13.85
CA LEU A 420 13.45 18.85 -15.20
C LEU A 420 12.40 19.94 -15.33
N GLU A 421 11.31 19.93 -14.59
CA GLU A 421 10.26 20.97 -14.63
C GLU A 421 10.76 22.28 -14.02
N PRO A 422 11.31 22.31 -12.79
CA PRO A 422 11.99 23.51 -12.31
C PRO A 422 13.27 23.82 -13.08
N CYS A 423 14.01 22.84 -13.62
CA CYS A 423 15.13 23.12 -14.53
C CYS A 423 14.69 23.71 -15.87
N SER A 424 13.54 23.33 -16.44
CA SER A 424 12.94 23.89 -17.65
C SER A 424 12.54 25.35 -17.42
N GLU A 425 11.88 25.62 -16.30
CA GLU A 425 11.51 26.95 -15.81
C GLU A 425 12.73 27.85 -15.52
N MET A 426 13.85 27.27 -15.08
CA MET A 426 15.14 27.97 -14.92
C MET A 426 15.92 28.12 -16.23
N PHE A 427 15.91 27.11 -17.13
CA PHE A 427 16.61 27.14 -18.42
C PHE A 427 15.97 28.09 -19.42
N LEU A 428 14.64 28.27 -19.39
CA LEU A 428 13.97 29.27 -20.24
C LEU A 428 14.47 30.68 -19.93
N LEU A 429 14.75 30.99 -18.66
CA LEU A 429 15.35 32.26 -18.24
C LEU A 429 16.82 32.38 -18.68
N VAL A 430 17.60 31.30 -18.60
CA VAL A 430 19.00 31.31 -19.10
C VAL A 430 19.04 31.51 -20.61
N LEU A 431 18.13 30.89 -21.37
CA LEU A 431 18.03 31.09 -22.81
C LEU A 431 17.54 32.49 -23.18
N ILE A 432 16.58 33.06 -22.45
CA ILE A 432 16.11 34.43 -22.64
C ILE A 432 17.21 35.44 -22.25
N GLN A 433 17.95 35.22 -21.16
CA GLN A 433 19.08 36.07 -20.78
C GLN A 433 20.23 35.97 -21.77
N ILE A 434 20.60 34.78 -22.25
CA ILE A 434 21.62 34.59 -23.30
C ILE A 434 21.16 35.25 -24.61
N TRP A 435 19.88 35.13 -24.98
CA TRP A 435 19.32 35.78 -26.16
C TRP A 435 19.30 37.31 -26.02
N MET A 436 18.93 37.86 -24.86
CA MET A 436 19.01 39.31 -24.58
C MET A 436 20.45 39.82 -24.55
N PHE A 437 21.40 39.04 -24.02
CA PHE A 437 22.82 39.40 -24.00
C PHE A 437 23.43 39.39 -25.41
N LYS A 438 23.05 38.41 -26.24
CA LYS A 438 23.45 38.33 -27.65
C LYS A 438 22.80 39.43 -28.49
N TRP A 439 21.53 39.75 -28.24
CA TRP A 439 20.82 40.87 -28.86
C TRP A 439 21.46 42.22 -28.52
N ASN A 440 21.76 42.50 -27.24
CA ASN A 440 22.43 43.74 -26.84
C ASN A 440 23.88 43.83 -27.35
N SER A 441 24.62 42.72 -27.41
CA SER A 441 25.97 42.69 -27.98
C SER A 441 25.96 43.01 -29.48
N GLU A 442 25.02 42.46 -30.26
CA GLU A 442 24.92 42.75 -31.70
C GLU A 442 24.38 44.16 -31.98
N HIS A 443 23.48 44.68 -31.15
CA HIS A 443 23.00 46.05 -31.28
C HIS A 443 24.06 47.09 -30.87
N SER A 444 24.85 46.82 -29.82
CA SER A 444 25.99 47.66 -29.42
C SER A 444 27.04 47.74 -30.53
N LYS A 445 27.37 46.61 -31.17
CA LYS A 445 28.33 46.59 -32.30
C LYS A 445 27.80 47.34 -33.53
N LYS A 446 26.50 47.25 -33.83
CA LYS A 446 25.89 48.03 -34.92
C LYS A 446 25.89 49.52 -34.60
N LEU A 447 25.63 49.92 -33.35
CA LEU A 447 25.65 51.32 -32.92
C LEU A 447 27.08 51.92 -32.94
N GLU A 448 28.10 51.15 -32.53
CA GLU A 448 29.51 51.57 -32.63
C GLU A 448 29.97 51.75 -34.07
N ILE A 449 29.59 50.83 -34.98
CA ILE A 449 29.92 50.93 -36.41
C ILE A 449 29.22 52.14 -37.04
N GLN A 450 28.01 52.48 -36.60
CA GLN A 450 27.27 53.63 -37.10
C GLN A 450 27.85 54.96 -36.58
N LEU A 451 28.20 55.02 -35.28
CA LEU A 451 28.87 56.17 -34.67
C LEU A 451 30.29 56.42 -35.23
N GLN A 452 31.04 55.37 -35.60
CA GLN A 452 32.32 55.51 -36.30
C GLN A 452 32.14 56.01 -37.73
N ARG A 453 31.07 55.61 -38.41
CA ARG A 453 30.75 56.05 -39.77
C ARG A 453 30.32 57.53 -39.78
N ASP A 454 29.51 57.95 -38.82
CA ASP A 454 29.07 59.35 -38.70
C ASP A 454 30.22 60.28 -38.31
N LYS A 455 31.14 59.84 -37.43
CA LYS A 455 32.39 60.60 -37.15
C LYS A 455 33.30 60.74 -38.36
N GLN A 456 33.34 59.77 -39.27
CA GLN A 456 34.10 59.88 -40.53
C GLN A 456 33.47 60.89 -41.49
N PHE A 457 32.13 61.01 -41.52
CA PHE A 457 31.43 61.99 -42.35
C PHE A 457 31.64 63.43 -41.88
N ASP A 458 31.70 63.69 -40.57
CA ASP A 458 31.94 65.04 -40.04
C ASP A 458 33.37 65.56 -40.28
N THR A 459 34.37 64.68 -40.41
CA THR A 459 35.74 65.06 -40.81
C THR A 459 35.93 65.31 -42.31
N ALA A 460 34.95 64.99 -43.15
CA ALA A 460 35.01 65.20 -44.60
C ALA A 460 34.33 66.50 -45.07
N LEU A 461 33.82 67.32 -44.13
CA LEU A 461 33.06 68.54 -44.39
C LEU A 461 33.63 69.80 -43.70
N LEU A 462 34.93 69.80 -43.41
CA LEU A 462 35.71 71.00 -43.02
C LEU A 462 36.90 71.21 -43.94
#